data_AF-A0AA39TAY6-F1
#
_entry.id   AF-A0AA39TAY6-F1
#
_cell.length_a   1.000
_cell.length_b   1.000
_cell.length_c   1.000
_cell.angle_alpha   90.00
_cell.angle_beta   90.00
_cell.angle_gamma   90.00
#
_symmetry.space_group_name_H-M   'P 1'
#
loop_
_entity.id
_entity.type
_entity.pdbx_description
1 polymer ?
#
loop_
_entity_poly.entity_id
_entity_poly.type
_entity_poly.pdbx_seq_one_letter_code
_entity_poly.pdbx_strand_id
1 'polypeptide(L)'
;MQLSGVRPDDITYLSVLSACSHAGLVEQSRRVFKSMVEDGISPRMEHYACMVDLLGRAGLLDEAFNYVSDSPVNPPEACLNHCRCL
;
A
#
# COMPACT_ATOMS: atom_id res chain seq x y z
N MET A 1 -8.64 -8.04 -13.30
CA MET A 1 -9.58 -9.17 -13.45
C MET A 1 -10.77 -8.90 -12.53
N GLN A 2 -11.86 -8.33 -13.04
CA GLN A 2 -13.16 -8.32 -12.34
C GLN A 2 -14.02 -9.34 -13.06
N LEU A 3 -14.00 -10.57 -12.57
CA LEU A 3 -14.88 -11.64 -13.01
C LEU A 3 -15.89 -11.86 -11.88
N SER A 4 -17.13 -11.44 -12.13
CA SER A 4 -18.34 -12.09 -11.62
C SER A 4 -18.41 -12.31 -10.10
N GLY A 5 -18.81 -11.30 -9.33
CA GLY A 5 -19.43 -11.49 -8.01
C GLY A 5 -18.54 -11.94 -6.85
N VAL A 6 -17.21 -12.01 -7.04
CA VAL A 6 -16.27 -12.27 -5.94
C VAL A 6 -15.87 -10.95 -5.30
N ARG A 7 -16.20 -10.79 -4.01
CA ARG A 7 -15.80 -9.63 -3.22
C ARG A 7 -14.28 -9.69 -3.02
N PRO A 8 -13.51 -8.64 -3.40
CA PRO A 8 -12.07 -8.65 -3.23
C PRO A 8 -11.72 -8.92 -1.77
N ASP A 9 -10.76 -9.81 -1.55
CA ASP A 9 -10.17 -10.04 -0.24
C ASP A 9 -8.95 -9.15 -0.02
N ASP A 10 -8.35 -9.24 1.17
CA ASP A 10 -7.14 -8.49 1.50
C ASP A 10 -5.98 -8.80 0.52
N ILE A 11 -5.85 -10.06 0.07
CA ILE A 11 -4.79 -10.48 -0.85
C ILE A 11 -4.98 -9.84 -2.23
N THR A 12 -6.23 -9.72 -2.67
CA THR A 12 -6.60 -9.08 -3.93
C THR A 12 -6.19 -7.60 -3.89
N TYR A 13 -6.54 -6.89 -2.82
CA TYR A 13 -6.14 -5.50 -2.64
C TYR A 13 -4.62 -5.33 -2.57
N LEU A 14 -3.93 -6.19 -1.83
CA LEU A 14 -2.47 -6.20 -1.76
C LEU A 14 -1.81 -6.40 -3.12
N SER A 15 -2.35 -7.31 -3.95
CA SER A 15 -1.81 -7.57 -5.29
C SER A 15 -1.91 -6.33 -6.20
N VAL A 16 -3.02 -5.59 -6.11
CA VAL A 16 -3.24 -4.36 -6.87
C VAL A 16 -2.33 -3.25 -6.35
N LEU A 17 -2.23 -3.06 -5.03
CA LEU A 17 -1.33 -2.06 -4.44
C LEU A 17 0.12 -2.32 -4.79
N SER A 18 0.56 -3.57 -4.76
CA SER A 18 1.91 -3.95 -5.17
C SER A 18 2.17 -3.60 -6.64
N ALA A 19 1.24 -3.96 -7.55
CA ALA A 19 1.35 -3.59 -8.96
C ALA A 19 1.38 -2.05 -9.15
N CYS A 20 0.55 -1.30 -8.42
CA CYS A 20 0.58 0.15 -8.43
C CYS A 20 1.89 0.73 -7.91
N SER A 21 2.50 0.13 -6.86
CA SER A 21 3.82 0.52 -6.36
C SER A 21 4.90 0.40 -7.44
N HIS A 22 4.95 -0.75 -8.10
CA HIS A 22 5.94 -1.02 -9.15
C HIS A 22 5.75 -0.10 -10.37
N ALA A 23 4.50 0.27 -10.67
CA ALA A 23 4.17 1.19 -11.76
C ALA A 23 4.29 2.68 -11.38
N GLY A 24 4.54 3.02 -10.11
CA GLY A 24 4.59 4.41 -9.64
C GLY A 24 3.23 5.12 -9.65
N LEU A 25 2.12 4.37 -9.62
CA LEU A 25 0.77 4.91 -9.77
C LEU A 25 0.17 5.34 -8.41
N VAL A 26 0.71 6.44 -7.86
CA VAL A 26 0.31 7.00 -6.54
C VAL A 26 -1.20 7.19 -6.42
N GLU A 27 -1.82 7.89 -7.37
CA GLU A 27 -3.25 8.20 -7.32
C GLU A 27 -4.14 6.95 -7.39
N GLN A 28 -3.73 5.93 -8.14
CA GLN A 28 -4.49 4.67 -8.18
C GLN A 28 -4.35 3.91 -6.87
N SER A 29 -3.13 3.83 -6.34
CA SER A 29 -2.88 3.16 -5.05
C SER A 29 -3.70 3.78 -3.92
N ARG A 30 -3.81 5.11 -3.88
CA ARG A 30 -4.68 5.83 -2.92
C ARG A 30 -6.15 5.43 -3.03
N ARG A 31 -6.69 5.39 -4.26
CA ARG A 31 -8.08 4.99 -4.51
C ARG A 31 -8.33 3.55 -4.08
N VAL A 32 -7.41 2.65 -4.41
CA VAL A 32 -7.48 1.23 -4.05
C VAL A 32 -7.44 1.06 -2.53
N PHE A 33 -6.52 1.74 -1.85
CA PHE A 33 -6.40 1.70 -0.39
C PHE A 33 -7.67 2.24 0.30
N LYS A 34 -8.26 3.33 -0.21
CA LYS A 34 -9.53 3.86 0.30
C LYS A 34 -10.70 2.89 0.09
N SER A 35 -10.79 2.30 -1.11
CA SER A 35 -11.83 1.32 -1.44
C SER A 35 -11.75 0.08 -0.54
N MET A 36 -10.54 -0.37 -0.19
CA MET A 36 -10.34 -1.48 0.75
C MET A 36 -10.96 -1.19 2.13
N VAL A 37 -10.73 0.01 2.66
CA VAL A 37 -11.31 0.44 3.95
C VAL A 37 -12.83 0.59 3.85
N GLU A 38 -13.33 1.14 2.74
CA GLU A 38 -14.77 1.26 2.46
C GLU A 38 -15.48 -0.10 2.34
N ASP A 39 -14.77 -1.13 1.84
CA ASP A 39 -15.26 -2.51 1.76
C ASP A 39 -15.21 -3.26 3.11
N GLY A 40 -14.75 -2.58 4.17
CA GLY A 40 -14.64 -3.11 5.54
C GLY A 40 -13.42 -4.00 5.76
N ILE A 41 -12.39 -3.89 4.90
CA ILE A 41 -11.15 -4.65 5.02
C ILE A 41 -10.14 -3.80 5.78
N SER A 42 -9.73 -4.27 6.96
CA SER A 42 -8.71 -3.59 7.76
C SER A 42 -7.35 -3.67 7.08
N PRO A 43 -6.66 -2.53 6.84
CA PRO A 43 -5.30 -2.53 6.33
C PRO A 43 -4.37 -3.29 7.26
N ARG A 44 -3.52 -4.13 6.68
CA ARG A 44 -2.42 -4.83 7.37
C ARG A 44 -1.08 -4.20 7.03
N MET A 45 -0.03 -4.58 7.75
CA MET A 45 1.33 -4.07 7.52
C MET A 45 1.79 -4.17 6.05
N GLU A 46 1.41 -5.23 5.32
CA GLU A 46 1.79 -5.39 3.92
C GLU A 46 1.18 -4.31 3.01
N HIS A 47 -0.04 -3.86 3.32
CA HIS A 47 -0.73 -2.80 2.57
C HIS A 47 -0.06 -1.45 2.83
N TYR A 48 0.26 -1.16 4.09
CA TYR A 48 1.03 0.03 4.47
C TYR A 48 2.41 0.03 3.84
N ALA A 49 3.13 -1.11 3.84
CA ALA A 49 4.45 -1.23 3.22
C ALA A 49 4.40 -0.90 1.71
N CYS A 50 3.37 -1.36 0.99
CA CYS A 50 3.20 -1.00 -0.42
C CYS A 50 2.96 0.51 -0.61
N MET A 51 2.16 1.13 0.25
CA MET A 51 1.94 2.58 0.21
C MET A 51 3.22 3.37 0.51
N VAL A 52 3.97 2.97 1.53
CA VAL A 52 5.23 3.63 1.92
C VAL A 52 6.32 3.47 0.86
N ASP A 53 6.49 2.28 0.29
CA ASP A 53 7.44 2.05 -0.82
C ASP A 53 7.09 2.90 -2.05
N LEU A 54 5.81 2.93 -2.45
CA LEU A 54 5.34 3.74 -3.55
C LEU A 54 5.57 5.24 -3.31
N LEU A 55 5.17 5.75 -2.14
CA LEU A 55 5.31 7.16 -1.79
C LEU A 55 6.78 7.57 -1.64
N GLY A 56 7.61 6.69 -1.09
CA GLY A 56 9.06 6.88 -0.99
C GLY A 56 9.71 7.02 -2.37
N ARG A 57 9.37 6.13 -3.32
CA ARG A 57 9.84 6.20 -4.71
C ARG A 57 9.32 7.43 -5.46
N ALA A 58 8.11 7.89 -5.13
CA ALA A 58 7.53 9.10 -5.70
C ALA A 58 8.09 10.40 -5.09
N GLY A 59 8.94 10.33 -4.06
CA GLY A 59 9.49 11.49 -3.36
C GLY A 59 8.51 12.15 -2.38
N LEU A 60 7.37 11.51 -2.08
CA LEU A 60 6.34 11.99 -1.17
C LEU A 60 6.63 11.53 0.26
N LEU A 61 7.79 11.92 0.80
CA LEU A 61 8.32 11.41 2.06
C LEU A 61 7.47 11.78 3.28
N ASP A 62 6.94 13.01 3.33
CA ASP A 62 6.04 13.44 4.42
C ASP A 62 4.79 12.56 4.49
N GLU A 63 4.27 12.19 3.33
CA GLU A 63 3.08 11.36 3.23
C GLU A 63 3.39 9.91 3.58
N ALA A 64 4.52 9.38 3.11
CA ALA A 64 5.02 8.07 3.52
C ALA A 64 5.17 7.99 5.06
N PHE A 65 5.69 9.05 5.68
CA PHE A 65 5.83 9.12 7.13
C PHE A 65 4.49 9.13 7.87
N ASN A 66 3.48 9.81 7.33
CA ASN A 66 2.12 9.78 7.89
C ASN A 66 1.53 8.37 7.86
N TYR A 67 1.73 7.61 6.78
CA TYR A 67 1.28 6.21 6.70
C TYR A 67 2.02 5.29 7.68
N VAL A 68 3.32 5.50 7.91
CA VAL A 68 4.08 4.75 8.93
C VAL A 68 3.60 5.10 10.33
N SER A 69 3.28 6.38 10.57
CA SER A 69 2.81 6.87 11.88
C SER A 69 1.39 6.40 12.21
N ASP A 70 0.54 6.24 11.20
CA ASP A 70 -0.82 5.70 11.33
C ASP A 70 -0.83 4.19 11.58
N SER A 71 0.22 3.47 11.16
CA SER A 71 0.32 2.03 11.35
C SER A 71 0.44 1.66 12.84
N PRO A 72 -0.36 0.69 13.35
CA PRO A 72 -0.30 0.22 14.73
C PRO A 72 0.97 -0.62 14.98
N VAL A 73 2.08 0.07 15.23
CA VAL A 73 3.30 -0.36 15.93
C VAL A 73 4.33 -1.25 15.19
N ASN A 74 5.55 -0.69 15.24
CA ASN A 74 6.92 -1.22 15.11
C ASN A 74 7.29 -1.84 13.76
N PRO A 75 7.94 -1.08 12.84
CA PRO A 75 8.42 -1.66 11.59
C PRO A 75 9.50 -2.70 11.93
N PRO A 76 9.29 -4.01 11.67
CA PRO A 76 10.42 -4.90 11.59
C PRO A 76 11.31 -4.38 10.46
N GLU A 77 12.63 -4.56 10.60
CA GLU A 77 13.72 -4.06 9.75
C GLU A 77 13.57 -4.32 8.23
N ALA A 78 12.49 -5.01 7.81
CA ALA A 78 12.07 -5.27 6.45
C ALA A 78 11.47 -4.06 5.67
N CYS A 79 11.16 -2.94 6.33
CA CYS A 79 10.66 -1.74 5.62
C CYS A 79 11.79 -0.85 5.06
N LEU A 80 13.03 -0.98 5.56
CA LEU A 80 14.16 -0.14 5.13
C LEU A 80 14.97 -0.76 3.98
N ASN A 81 14.92 -2.08 3.80
CA ASN A 81 15.70 -2.82 2.80
C ASN A 81 14.98 -2.99 1.46
N HIS A 82 13.73 -2.53 1.29
CA HIS A 82 13.11 -2.39 -0.04
C HIS A 82 13.18 -0.96 -0.60
N CYS A 83 13.76 0.00 0.14
CA CYS A 83 14.18 1.28 -0.40
C CYS A 83 15.35 1.04 -1.36
N ARG A 84 15.02 0.54 -2.57
CA ARG A 84 15.93 0.35 -3.69
C ARG A 84 16.22 1.73 -4.29
N CYS A 85 16.77 2.61 -3.47
CA CYS A 85 17.40 3.84 -3.91
C CYS A 85 18.77 3.45 -4.48
N LEU A 86 18.81 3.34 -5.82
CA LEU A 86 19.99 3.20 -6.70
C LEU A 86 20.74 1.86 -6.65
#